data_AF-A0A7X8VPH4-F1
#
_entry.id   AF-A0A7X8VPH4-F1
#
_cell.length_a   1.000
_cell.length_b   1.000
_cell.length_c   1.000
_cell.angle_alpha   90.00
_cell.angle_beta   90.00
_cell.angle_gamma   90.00
#
_symmetry.space_group_name_H-M   'P 1'
#
loop_
_entity.id
_entity.type
_entity.pdbx_description
1 polymer ?
#
loop_
_entity_poly.entity_id
_entity_poly.type
_entity_poly.pdbx_seq_one_letter_code
_entity_poly.pdbx_strand_id
1 'polypeptide(L)'
;MSQNNLQSTSSPRFHCAACGACCRWPGIVRVSEAEISSIAEFLALTEDEFRQQYCLVSPDRKCLVLTDREDGACVFLTSENRCRIHPVKPLQCKTFPEKWRVPGAYMEQCQGEFL
;
A
#
# COMPACT_ATOMS: atom_id res chain seq x y z
N MET A 1 -26.04 -27.20 21.04
CA MET A 1 -25.49 -26.50 19.86
C MET A 1 -25.48 -25.02 20.16
N SER A 2 -24.34 -24.45 20.56
CA SER A 2 -24.14 -23.00 20.60
C SER A 2 -22.66 -22.75 20.30
N GLN A 3 -22.41 -22.24 19.10
CA GLN A 3 -21.09 -21.88 18.60
C GLN A 3 -20.72 -20.52 19.20
N ASN A 4 -19.67 -20.47 20.02
CA ASN A 4 -18.99 -19.22 20.36
C ASN A 4 -17.82 -19.06 19.38
N ASN A 5 -18.02 -18.25 18.34
CA ASN A 5 -16.98 -17.90 17.38
C ASN A 5 -16.20 -16.71 17.94
N LEU A 6 -15.04 -16.99 18.53
CA LEU A 6 -14.06 -15.99 18.95
C LEU A 6 -13.45 -15.37 17.69
N GLN A 7 -13.96 -14.20 17.29
CA GLN A 7 -13.33 -13.39 16.24
C GLN A 7 -12.06 -12.78 16.82
N SER A 8 -10.92 -13.46 16.64
CA SER A 8 -9.59 -12.94 17.00
C SER A 8 -9.24 -11.75 16.11
N THR A 9 -9.64 -10.54 16.50
CA THR A 9 -9.19 -9.30 15.85
C THR A 9 -7.79 -8.98 16.36
N SER A 10 -6.75 -9.51 15.70
CA SER A 10 -5.37 -9.11 15.96
C SER A 10 -5.22 -7.63 15.60
N SER A 11 -5.02 -6.76 16.60
CA SER A 11 -4.65 -5.36 16.37
C SER A 11 -3.39 -5.26 15.50
N PRO A 12 -3.27 -4.25 14.62
CA PRO A 12 -2.03 -4.01 13.90
C PRO A 12 -0.89 -3.83 14.89
N ARG A 13 0.25 -4.48 14.64
CA ARG A 13 1.46 -4.41 15.47
C ARG A 13 2.37 -3.25 15.06
N PHE A 14 1.98 -2.45 14.09
CA PHE A 14 2.74 -1.33 13.58
C PHE A 14 1.84 -0.10 13.33
N HIS A 15 2.29 1.04 13.82
CA HIS A 15 1.69 2.34 13.60
C HIS A 15 2.42 3.10 12.48
N CYS A 16 1.73 3.35 11.37
CA CYS A 16 2.27 4.15 10.27
C CYS A 16 2.22 5.65 10.60
N ALA A 17 3.38 6.28 10.77
CA ALA A 17 3.50 7.73 10.98
C ALA A 17 3.26 8.59 9.71
N ALA A 18 2.84 7.97 8.60
CA ALA A 18 2.65 8.62 7.30
C ALA A 18 3.86 9.43 6.79
N CYS A 19 5.09 9.02 7.16
CA CYS A 19 6.35 9.71 6.87
C CYS A 19 6.90 9.54 5.44
N GLY A 20 6.23 8.75 4.59
CA GLY A 20 6.63 8.55 3.19
C GLY A 20 7.90 7.72 2.96
N ALA A 21 8.56 7.20 4.00
CA ALA A 21 9.78 6.40 3.85
C ALA A 21 9.54 5.14 2.98
N CYS A 22 8.58 4.29 3.36
CA CYS A 22 8.26 3.08 2.60
C CYS A 22 7.72 3.35 1.18
N CYS A 23 7.20 4.55 0.92
CA CYS A 23 6.77 4.96 -0.43
C CYS A 23 7.95 5.18 -1.38
N ARG A 24 9.19 5.24 -0.89
CA ARG A 24 10.42 5.41 -1.69
C ARG A 24 11.29 4.16 -1.72
N TRP A 25 10.89 3.11 -1.01
CA TRP A 25 11.69 1.89 -0.98
C TRP A 25 11.42 1.05 -2.22
N PRO A 26 12.44 0.38 -2.77
CA PRO A 26 12.26 -0.49 -3.92
C PRO A 26 11.24 -1.60 -3.63
N GLY A 27 10.36 -1.85 -4.57
CA GLY A 27 9.36 -2.91 -4.47
C GLY A 27 8.24 -2.73 -5.48
N ILE A 28 7.32 -3.69 -5.52
CA ILE A 28 6.09 -3.59 -6.32
C ILE A 28 4.90 -3.70 -5.39
N VAL A 29 3.92 -2.81 -5.54
CA VAL A 29 2.66 -2.88 -4.79
C VAL A 29 1.62 -3.55 -5.67
N ARG A 30 1.30 -4.80 -5.38
CA ARG A 30 0.23 -5.53 -6.09
C ARG A 30 -1.12 -4.99 -5.68
N VAL A 31 -2.03 -4.87 -6.65
CA VAL A 31 -3.41 -4.44 -6.42
C VAL A 31 -4.39 -5.47 -6.96
N SER A 32 -5.40 -5.74 -6.16
CA SER A 32 -6.58 -6.54 -6.54
C SER A 32 -7.65 -5.67 -7.18
N GLU A 33 -8.62 -6.30 -7.83
CA GLU A 33 -9.76 -5.63 -8.45
C GLU A 33 -10.57 -4.79 -7.44
N ALA A 34 -10.76 -5.31 -6.21
CA ALA A 34 -11.44 -4.57 -5.14
C ALA A 34 -10.67 -3.32 -4.69
N GLU A 35 -9.33 -3.40 -4.65
CA GLU A 35 -8.48 -2.26 -4.33
C GLU A 35 -8.47 -1.23 -5.48
N ILE A 36 -8.43 -1.68 -6.73
CA ILE A 36 -8.58 -0.81 -7.91
C ILE A 36 -9.89 -0.03 -7.83
N SER A 37 -11.01 -0.72 -7.60
CA SER A 37 -12.33 -0.09 -7.48
C SER A 37 -12.35 0.96 -6.35
N SER A 38 -11.86 0.59 -5.17
CA SER A 38 -11.84 1.48 -3.98
C SER A 38 -10.95 2.71 -4.18
N ILE A 39 -9.80 2.55 -4.84
CA ILE A 39 -8.86 3.66 -5.07
C ILE A 39 -9.38 4.55 -6.20
N ALA A 40 -9.92 3.98 -7.27
CA ALA A 40 -10.52 4.73 -8.38
C ALA A 40 -11.68 5.61 -7.88
N GLU A 41 -12.60 5.05 -7.08
CA GLU A 41 -13.69 5.79 -6.46
C GLU A 41 -13.18 6.95 -5.59
N PHE A 42 -12.19 6.67 -4.73
CA PHE A 42 -11.58 7.70 -3.88
C PHE A 42 -10.91 8.83 -4.68
N LEU A 43 -10.38 8.53 -5.86
CA LEU A 43 -9.76 9.51 -6.76
C LEU A 43 -10.75 10.18 -7.71
N ALA A 44 -12.03 9.80 -7.67
CA ALA A 44 -13.08 10.22 -8.61
C ALA A 44 -12.72 9.90 -10.07
N LEU A 45 -12.18 8.70 -10.30
CA LEU A 45 -11.85 8.15 -11.61
C LEU A 45 -12.69 6.91 -11.89
N THR A 46 -12.84 6.56 -13.16
CA THR A 46 -13.26 5.22 -13.55
C THR A 46 -12.15 4.21 -13.26
N GLU A 47 -12.50 2.93 -13.12
CA GLU A 47 -11.49 1.88 -12.95
C GLU A 47 -10.55 1.77 -14.16
N ASP A 48 -11.05 2.02 -15.37
CA ASP A 48 -10.25 1.97 -16.60
C ASP A 48 -9.22 3.11 -16.65
N GLU A 49 -9.62 4.34 -16.34
CA GLU A 49 -8.70 5.47 -16.18
C GLU A 49 -7.66 5.19 -15.09
N PHE A 50 -8.07 4.61 -13.97
CA PHE A 50 -7.14 4.25 -12.90
C PHE A 50 -6.10 3.23 -13.37
N ARG A 51 -6.53 2.17 -14.06
CA ARG A 51 -5.62 1.13 -14.59
C ARG A 51 -4.63 1.73 -15.59
N GLN A 52 -5.11 2.58 -16.50
CA GLN A 52 -4.26 3.18 -17.52
C GLN A 52 -3.25 4.18 -16.96
N GLN A 53 -3.64 4.97 -15.96
CA GLN A 53 -2.79 6.02 -15.41
C GLN A 53 -1.85 5.52 -14.30
N TYR A 54 -2.28 4.55 -13.49
CA TYR A 54 -1.59 4.20 -12.24
C TYR A 54 -1.16 2.74 -12.13
N CYS A 55 -1.50 1.87 -13.09
CA CYS A 55 -1.15 0.46 -13.03
C CYS A 55 -0.24 0.00 -14.17
N LEU A 56 0.59 -1.00 -13.87
CA LEU A 56 1.38 -1.76 -14.83
C LEU A 56 1.13 -3.25 -14.63
N VAL A 57 1.39 -4.06 -15.66
CA VAL A 57 1.41 -5.52 -15.50
C VAL A 57 2.65 -5.92 -14.71
N SER A 58 2.47 -6.77 -13.69
CA SER A 58 3.58 -7.25 -12.85
C SER A 58 4.65 -7.98 -13.68
N PRO A 59 5.92 -8.03 -13.24
CA PRO A 59 6.99 -8.72 -13.98
C PRO A 59 6.71 -10.21 -14.24
N ASP A 60 6.00 -10.88 -13.33
CA ASP A 60 5.54 -12.26 -13.46
C ASP A 60 4.25 -12.40 -14.30
N ARG A 61 3.68 -11.29 -14.78
CA ARG A 61 2.44 -11.17 -15.56
C ARG A 61 1.19 -11.78 -14.90
N LYS A 62 1.17 -11.90 -13.57
CA LYS A 62 0.05 -12.49 -12.82
C LYS A 62 -0.99 -11.49 -12.33
N CYS A 63 -0.66 -10.21 -12.27
CA CYS A 63 -1.55 -9.18 -11.70
C CYS A 63 -1.15 -7.77 -12.17
N LEU A 64 -1.92 -6.77 -11.71
CA LEU A 64 -1.54 -5.37 -11.82
C LEU A 64 -0.76 -4.92 -10.56
N VAL A 65 0.18 -4.00 -10.78
CA VAL A 65 0.94 -3.32 -9.75
C VAL A 65 0.79 -1.82 -9.93
N LEU A 66 0.91 -1.05 -8.84
CA LEU A 66 1.01 0.39 -8.95
C LEU A 66 2.30 0.79 -9.68
N THR A 67 2.23 1.82 -10.51
CA THR A 67 3.40 2.45 -11.12
C THR A 67 4.15 3.33 -10.13
N ASP A 68 5.41 3.56 -10.43
CA ASP A 68 6.26 4.52 -9.73
C ASP A 68 6.46 5.77 -10.58
N ARG A 69 6.90 6.86 -9.94
CA ARG A 69 7.39 8.06 -10.59
C ARG A 69 8.81 7.83 -11.13
N GLU A 70 9.31 8.78 -11.91
CA GLU A 70 10.67 8.74 -12.46
C GLU A 70 11.77 8.67 -11.38
N ASP A 71 11.52 9.22 -10.19
CA ASP A 71 12.44 9.17 -9.05
C ASP A 71 12.38 7.83 -8.27
N GLY A 72 11.59 6.87 -8.74
CA GLY A 72 11.40 5.56 -8.11
C GLY A 72 10.48 5.59 -6.88
N ALA A 73 9.88 6.73 -6.54
CA ALA A 73 8.89 6.78 -5.49
C ALA A 73 7.50 6.39 -6.01
N CYS A 74 6.66 5.86 -5.12
CA CYS A 74 5.26 5.54 -5.42
C CYS A 74 4.52 6.76 -5.99
N VAL A 75 3.75 6.53 -7.06
CA VAL A 75 2.97 7.56 -7.76
C VAL A 75 2.00 8.35 -6.86
N PHE A 76 1.57 7.79 -5.74
CA PHE A 76 0.65 8.45 -4.79
C PHE A 76 1.33 9.22 -3.66
N LEU A 77 2.65 9.30 -3.63
CA LEU A 77 3.37 10.15 -2.69
C LEU A 77 3.27 11.62 -3.14
N THR A 78 2.80 12.51 -2.27
CA THR A 78 2.67 13.94 -2.57
C THR A 78 3.96 14.72 -2.27
N SER A 79 4.01 15.98 -2.71
CA SER A 79 5.08 16.94 -2.39
C SER A 79 5.23 17.18 -0.88
N GLU A 80 4.14 17.07 -0.12
CA GLU A 80 4.12 17.23 1.34
C GLU A 80 4.59 15.96 2.06
N ASN A 81 5.15 14.99 1.32
CA ASN A 81 5.64 13.72 1.85
C ASN A 81 4.54 12.85 2.49
N ARG A 82 3.31 12.93 1.95
CA ARG A 82 2.15 12.17 2.42
C ARG A 82 1.62 11.26 1.32
N CYS A 83 1.02 10.14 1.71
CA CYS A 83 0.34 9.27 0.74
C CYS A 83 -1.06 9.85 0.45
N ARG A 84 -1.33 10.24 -0.80
CA ARG A 84 -2.62 10.79 -1.23
C ARG A 84 -3.78 9.82 -0.98
N ILE A 85 -3.54 8.52 -1.19
CA ILE A 85 -4.56 7.47 -1.06
C ILE A 85 -4.56 6.81 0.33
N HIS A 86 -4.04 7.49 1.37
CA HIS A 86 -3.88 6.90 2.71
C HIS A 86 -5.11 6.15 3.25
N PRO A 87 -6.35 6.68 3.15
CA PRO A 87 -7.54 6.02 3.67
C PRO A 87 -7.87 4.69 2.96
N VAL A 88 -7.55 4.59 1.67
CA VAL A 88 -7.87 3.45 0.80
C VAL A 88 -6.63 2.69 0.32
N LYS A 89 -5.52 2.81 1.04
CA LYS A 89 -4.26 2.13 0.71
C LYS A 89 -4.47 0.63 0.43
N PRO A 90 -3.74 0.04 -0.54
CA PRO A 90 -3.71 -1.40 -0.73
C PRO A 90 -3.33 -2.13 0.56
N LEU A 91 -3.81 -3.36 0.73
CA LEU A 91 -3.54 -4.23 1.87
C LEU A 91 -2.04 -4.44 2.07
N GLN A 92 -1.29 -4.57 0.98
CA GLN A 92 0.17 -4.65 1.03
C GLN A 92 0.77 -3.43 1.73
N CYS A 93 0.32 -2.22 1.42
CA CYS A 93 0.77 -0.99 2.09
C CYS A 93 0.24 -0.87 3.53
N LYS A 94 -0.99 -1.32 3.81
CA LYS A 94 -1.61 -1.28 5.14
C LYS A 94 -0.92 -2.21 6.15
N THR A 95 -0.43 -3.37 5.68
CA THR A 95 0.20 -4.41 6.51
C THR A 95 1.72 -4.34 6.50
N PHE A 96 2.29 -3.31 5.85
CA PHE A 96 3.71 -3.07 5.82
C PHE A 96 4.15 -2.30 7.08
N PRO A 97 5.28 -2.67 7.72
CA PRO A 97 6.25 -3.70 7.32
C PRO A 97 5.98 -5.10 7.89
N GLU A 98 4.95 -5.29 8.73
CA GLU A 98 4.73 -6.51 9.53
C GLU A 98 4.78 -7.83 8.74
N LYS A 99 4.18 -7.87 7.54
CA LYS A 99 4.08 -9.10 6.73
C LYS A 99 5.26 -9.33 5.81
N TRP A 100 6.31 -8.51 5.90
CA TRP A 100 7.39 -8.46 4.92
C TRP A 100 8.76 -8.51 5.59
N ARG A 101 9.72 -9.16 4.93
CA ARG A 101 11.12 -9.09 5.34
C ARG A 101 11.74 -7.81 4.82
N VAL A 102 11.83 -6.81 5.67
CA VAL A 102 12.40 -5.50 5.35
C VAL A 102 13.83 -5.42 5.93
N PRO A 103 14.85 -5.13 5.11
CA PRO A 103 16.20 -4.87 5.63
C PRO A 103 16.22 -3.74 6.67
N GLY A 104 17.00 -3.90 7.75
CA GLY A 104 17.07 -2.93 8.85
C GLY A 104 17.42 -1.50 8.40
N ALA A 105 18.32 -1.37 7.43
CA ALA A 105 18.73 -0.09 6.87
C ALA A 105 17.57 0.72 6.25
N TYR A 106 16.50 0.06 5.78
CA TYR A 106 15.29 0.75 5.36
C TYR A 106 14.46 1.17 6.57
N MET A 107 14.28 0.27 7.54
CA MET A 107 13.51 0.56 8.76
C MET A 107 14.05 1.76 9.55
N GLU A 108 15.36 1.99 9.57
CA GLU A 108 15.99 3.17 10.16
C GLU A 108 15.53 4.51 9.55
N GLN A 109 15.02 4.49 8.31
CA GLN A 109 14.47 5.66 7.63
C GLN A 109 12.98 5.87 7.94
N CYS A 110 12.32 4.85 8.49
CA CYS A 110 10.90 4.88 8.80
C CYS A 110 10.66 5.50 10.18
N GLN A 111 9.78 6.50 10.23
CA GLN A 111 9.34 7.11 11.48
C GLN A 111 8.11 6.40 12.10
N GLY A 112 7.71 5.24 11.55
CA GLY A 112 6.64 4.43 12.13
C GLY A 112 7.17 3.50 13.21
N GLU A 113 6.28 3.06 14.09
CA GLU A 113 6.66 2.37 15.33
C GLU A 113 5.91 1.04 15.47
N PHE A 114 6.59 0.00 15.96
CA PHE A 114 5.92 -1.24 16.35
C PHE A 114 5.27 -1.06 17.73
N LEU A 115 4.05 -1.60 17.86
CA LEU A 115 3.24 -1.63 19.08
C LEU A 115 3.50 -2.89 19.90
#